data_AF-A0A6A4T8S8-F1
#
_entry.id   AF-A0A6A4T8S8-F1
#
_cell.length_a   1.000
_cell.length_b   1.000
_cell.length_c   1.000
_cell.angle_alpha   90.00
_cell.angle_beta   90.00
_cell.angle_gamma   90.00
#
_symmetry.space_group_name_H-M   'P 1'
#
loop_
_entity.id
_entity.type
_entity.pdbx_description
1 polymer ?
#
loop_
_entity_poly.entity_id
_entity_poly.type
_entity_poly.pdbx_seq_one_letter_code
_entity_poly.pdbx_strand_id
1 'polypeptide(L)'
;MLKSATSERQEEPGVIIYENRMSSSFEVGIGSMGVITRDSSFQLLFQCRYIGTSVETVVVEVFPIQEPPLPVAALGPIRVDLRLANGQCLTKGCDELNAAYSTFYTEADYPVTKALRDPIFVEVRLIEKTDPNLVLTLGHCWTTTTPNPHSLPQWDILIDGCPYRDDRYLSSLVSVGPSSGLAFPSHTRRFIFKMFAFVDSTSFETLKEQVYIHCSTAVCTPANGHSCEPSCFRKRRDVEDPYQTKADPKVVVSVGPVNMVSQ
;
A
#
# COMPACT_ATOMS: atom_id res chain seq x y z
N MET A 1 10.78 8.46 -25.78
CA MET A 1 10.24 7.46 -26.74
C MET A 1 11.35 6.46 -27.11
N LEU A 2 11.16 5.15 -26.91
CA LEU A 2 12.19 4.14 -27.21
C LEU A 2 12.22 3.87 -28.72
N LYS A 3 13.38 4.07 -29.35
CA LYS A 3 13.57 3.79 -30.77
C LYS A 3 14.61 2.69 -30.93
N SER A 4 14.30 1.72 -31.78
CA SER A 4 15.22 0.67 -32.19
C SER A 4 15.43 0.77 -33.69
N ALA A 5 16.69 0.77 -34.11
CA ALA A 5 17.06 0.69 -35.51
C ALA A 5 18.00 -0.50 -35.69
N THR A 6 17.61 -1.41 -36.56
CA THR A 6 18.41 -2.57 -36.94
C THR A 6 19.00 -2.31 -38.32
N SER A 7 20.30 -2.50 -38.47
CA SER A 7 20.96 -2.49 -39.77
C SER A 7 21.68 -3.81 -39.99
N GLU A 8 21.54 -4.34 -41.19
CA GLU A 8 22.18 -5.58 -41.62
C GLU A 8 23.35 -5.24 -42.53
N ARG A 9 24.48 -5.92 -42.33
CA ARG A 9 25.63 -5.85 -43.23
C ARG A 9 26.21 -7.24 -43.46
N GLN A 10 26.62 -7.49 -44.69
CA GLN A 10 27.28 -8.72 -45.11
C GLN A 10 28.75 -8.40 -45.41
N GLU A 11 29.67 -9.05 -44.68
CA GLU A 11 31.11 -8.82 -44.84
C GLU A 11 31.77 -9.87 -45.73
N GLU A 12 31.44 -11.15 -45.53
CA GLU A 12 32.02 -12.30 -46.26
C GLU A 12 30.91 -13.25 -46.76
N PRO A 13 31.19 -14.12 -47.77
CA PRO A 13 30.23 -15.12 -48.23
C PRO A 13 29.82 -16.03 -47.06
N GLY A 14 28.57 -15.89 -46.61
CA GLY A 14 28.02 -16.66 -45.51
C GLY A 14 28.20 -16.05 -44.11
N VAL A 15 28.59 -14.78 -43.96
CA VAL A 15 28.55 -14.10 -42.64
C VAL A 15 27.65 -12.88 -42.70
N ILE A 16 26.59 -12.87 -41.88
CA ILE A 16 25.64 -11.77 -41.75
C ILE A 16 25.77 -11.18 -40.35
N ILE A 17 26.00 -9.87 -40.26
CA ILE A 17 26.08 -9.15 -39.00
C ILE A 17 24.86 -8.25 -38.88
N TYR A 18 24.09 -8.45 -37.81
CA TYR A 18 23.01 -7.55 -37.42
C TYR A 18 23.53 -6.62 -36.34
N GLU A 19 23.57 -5.33 -36.66
CA GLU A 19 23.85 -4.28 -35.71
C GLU A 19 22.51 -3.69 -35.24
N ASN A 20 22.27 -3.74 -33.93
CA ASN A 20 21.11 -3.11 -33.33
C ASN A 20 21.53 -1.92 -32.49
N ARG A 21 20.96 -0.77 -32.83
CA ARG A 21 21.11 0.47 -32.08
C ARG A 21 19.80 0.76 -31.39
N MET A 22 19.81 0.62 -30.07
CA MET A 22 18.69 1.04 -29.24
C MET A 22 19.01 2.39 -28.62
N SER A 23 18.11 3.34 -28.78
CA SER A 23 18.25 4.66 -28.19
C SER A 23 16.96 5.12 -27.52
N SER A 24 17.13 5.75 -26.37
CA SER A 24 16.08 6.51 -25.70
C SER A 24 16.49 7.98 -25.67
N SER A 25 15.62 8.86 -26.16
CA SER A 25 15.76 10.31 -26.03
C SER A 25 14.86 10.83 -24.92
N PHE A 26 15.36 11.80 -24.15
CA PHE A 26 14.59 12.47 -23.11
C PHE A 26 13.78 13.63 -23.69
N GLU A 27 12.63 13.91 -23.09
CA GLU A 27 11.82 15.08 -23.41
C GLU A 27 11.90 16.11 -22.28
N VAL A 28 11.79 17.40 -22.65
CA VAL A 28 12.00 18.53 -21.75
C VAL A 28 10.74 19.38 -21.72
N GLY A 29 10.22 19.65 -20.52
CA GLY A 29 9.10 20.56 -20.30
C GLY A 29 9.61 21.95 -19.92
N ILE A 30 9.14 22.99 -20.62
CA ILE A 30 9.61 24.38 -20.47
C ILE A 30 8.52 25.21 -19.77
N GLY A 31 8.87 25.81 -18.64
CA GLY A 31 8.08 26.82 -17.94
C GLY A 31 8.75 28.20 -17.96
N SER A 32 7.98 29.25 -17.66
CA SER A 32 8.41 30.66 -17.72
C SER A 32 9.56 31.02 -16.76
N MET A 33 9.84 30.15 -15.79
CA MET A 33 10.93 30.33 -14.83
C MET A 33 11.87 29.12 -14.74
N GLY A 34 11.81 28.19 -15.70
CA GLY A 34 12.74 27.06 -15.74
C GLY A 34 12.26 25.87 -16.58
N VAL A 35 13.20 24.99 -16.92
CA VAL A 35 13.00 23.84 -17.81
C VAL A 35 13.39 22.56 -17.08
N ILE A 36 12.56 21.51 -17.15
CA ILE A 36 12.81 20.23 -16.49
C ILE A 36 12.70 19.05 -17.46
N THR A 37 13.51 18.01 -17.25
CA THR A 37 13.30 16.67 -17.85
C THR A 37 13.20 15.63 -16.75
N ARG A 38 12.44 14.57 -17.01
CA ARG A 38 12.26 13.44 -16.08
C ARG A 38 12.73 12.12 -16.67
N ASP A 39 13.30 12.14 -17.87
CA ASP A 39 13.77 10.94 -18.56
C ASP A 39 15.30 10.85 -18.52
N SER A 40 15.83 9.63 -18.58
CA SER A 40 17.27 9.37 -18.76
C SER A 40 17.59 9.00 -20.20
N SER A 41 18.70 9.51 -20.74
CA SER A 41 19.21 9.08 -22.05
C SER A 41 20.22 7.95 -21.91
N PHE A 42 20.09 6.97 -22.78
CA PHE A 42 21.13 5.98 -23.01
C PHE A 42 21.08 5.51 -24.46
N GLN A 43 22.24 5.12 -24.97
CA GLN A 43 22.40 4.57 -26.30
C GLN A 43 23.20 3.27 -26.18
N LEU A 44 22.56 2.17 -26.54
CA LEU A 44 23.17 0.85 -26.50
C LEU A 44 23.42 0.38 -27.94
N LEU A 45 24.65 -0.01 -28.21
CA LEU A 45 25.03 -0.67 -29.45
C LEU A 45 25.44 -2.10 -29.16
N PHE A 46 24.84 -3.05 -29.87
CA PHE A 46 25.30 -4.43 -29.85
C PHE A 46 25.22 -5.02 -31.25
N GLN A 47 26.20 -5.87 -31.57
CA GLN A 47 26.28 -6.59 -32.83
C GLN A 47 26.15 -8.07 -32.58
N CYS A 48 25.30 -8.71 -33.38
CA CYS A 48 25.19 -10.15 -33.45
C CYS A 48 25.76 -10.61 -34.78
N ARG A 49 26.83 -11.41 -34.75
CA ARG A 49 27.51 -11.95 -35.93
C ARG A 49 27.06 -13.39 -36.15
N TYR A 50 26.42 -13.65 -37.29
CA TYR A 50 25.92 -14.95 -37.69
C TYR A 50 26.77 -15.49 -38.82
N ILE A 51 27.36 -16.66 -38.61
CA ILE A 51 28.10 -17.39 -39.64
C ILE A 51 27.17 -18.51 -40.12
N GLY A 52 26.82 -18.47 -41.40
CA GLY A 52 25.99 -19.44 -42.09
C GLY A 52 26.73 -20.75 -42.31
N THR A 53 26.80 -21.58 -41.29
CA THR A 53 26.92 -23.03 -41.45
C THR A 53 25.51 -23.60 -41.46
N SER A 54 25.11 -24.23 -42.57
CA SER A 54 23.89 -25.05 -42.83
C SER A 54 22.65 -24.79 -41.96
N VAL A 55 21.50 -24.58 -42.60
CA VAL A 55 20.20 -24.56 -41.92
C VAL A 55 19.96 -25.89 -41.20
N GLU A 56 20.10 -25.91 -39.87
CA GLU A 56 19.43 -26.90 -39.04
C GLU A 56 18.11 -26.32 -38.58
N THR A 57 17.02 -27.00 -38.94
CA THR A 57 15.70 -26.69 -38.39
C THR A 57 15.65 -27.19 -36.96
N VAL A 58 15.65 -26.28 -35.98
CA VAL A 58 15.25 -26.65 -34.61
C VAL A 58 13.74 -26.75 -34.60
N VAL A 59 13.24 -27.98 -34.69
CA VAL A 59 11.85 -28.29 -34.35
C VAL A 59 11.79 -28.30 -32.81
N VAL A 60 11.33 -27.20 -32.21
CA VAL A 60 11.01 -27.20 -30.78
C VAL A 60 9.57 -27.70 -30.64
N GLU A 61 9.43 -29.00 -30.41
CA GLU A 61 8.25 -29.51 -29.73
C GLU A 61 8.39 -29.15 -28.25
N VAL A 62 7.57 -28.20 -27.79
CA VAL A 62 7.41 -27.96 -26.35
C VAL A 62 6.61 -29.13 -25.81
N PHE A 63 7.32 -30.18 -25.40
CA PHE A 63 6.70 -31.22 -24.61
C PHE A 63 6.26 -30.58 -23.28
N PRO A 64 5.01 -30.76 -22.85
CA PRO A 64 4.62 -30.38 -21.51
C PRO A 64 5.59 -31.04 -20.54
N ILE A 65 6.10 -30.26 -19.57
CA ILE A 65 6.97 -30.80 -18.52
C ILE A 65 6.19 -31.97 -17.91
N GLN A 66 6.73 -33.18 -18.03
CA GLN A 66 6.03 -34.40 -17.63
C GLN A 66 5.66 -34.36 -16.14
N GLU A 67 6.42 -33.58 -15.35
CA GLU A 67 6.12 -33.15 -13.99
C GLU A 67 6.59 -31.69 -13.79
N PRO A 68 5.70 -30.67 -13.87
CA PRO A 68 6.08 -29.30 -13.54
C PRO A 68 6.59 -29.23 -12.09
N PRO A 69 7.62 -28.41 -11.79
CA PRO A 69 8.09 -28.25 -10.43
C PRO A 69 6.91 -27.84 -9.56
N LEU A 70 6.67 -28.60 -8.50
CA LEU A 70 5.54 -28.38 -7.61
C LEU A 70 5.60 -26.94 -7.08
N PRO A 71 4.49 -26.19 -7.09
CA PRO A 71 4.47 -24.86 -6.50
C PRO A 71 4.91 -24.95 -5.04
N VAL A 72 6.02 -24.32 -4.71
CA VAL A 72 6.53 -24.25 -3.34
C VAL A 72 5.83 -23.10 -2.63
N ALA A 73 4.86 -23.42 -1.79
CA ALA A 73 4.31 -22.46 -0.84
C ALA A 73 5.25 -22.36 0.36
N ALA A 74 5.87 -21.18 0.55
CA ALA A 74 6.66 -20.86 1.74
C ALA A 74 5.99 -19.75 2.54
N LEU A 75 6.05 -19.83 3.87
CA LEU A 75 5.62 -18.76 4.76
C LEU A 75 6.61 -17.60 4.63
N GLY A 76 6.19 -16.51 3.99
CA GLY A 76 6.95 -15.27 3.87
C GLY A 76 6.31 -14.14 4.67
N PRO A 77 7.09 -13.15 5.16
CA PRO A 77 6.55 -12.02 5.91
C PRO A 77 5.60 -11.19 5.03
N ILE A 78 4.49 -10.77 5.62
CA ILE A 78 3.47 -9.92 5.00
C ILE A 78 3.97 -8.47 5.05
N ARG A 79 3.99 -7.78 3.90
CA ARG A 79 4.37 -6.36 3.83
C ARG A 79 3.13 -5.49 3.80
N VAL A 80 3.02 -4.59 4.76
CA VAL A 80 1.86 -3.72 4.94
C VAL A 80 2.33 -2.27 4.96
N ASP A 81 1.55 -1.41 4.30
CA ASP A 81 1.71 0.05 4.30
C ASP A 81 0.63 0.67 5.18
N LEU A 82 0.98 1.71 5.93
CA LEU A 82 0.03 2.55 6.64
C LEU A 82 0.27 4.00 6.26
N ARG A 83 -0.75 4.65 5.69
CA ARG A 83 -0.64 6.00 5.13
C ARG A 83 -1.84 6.86 5.46
N LEU A 84 -1.60 8.17 5.53
CA LEU A 84 -2.60 9.18 5.79
C LEU A 84 -3.09 9.80 4.48
N ALA A 85 -4.39 9.91 4.31
CA ALA A 85 -5.01 10.49 3.13
C ALA A 85 -5.27 11.99 3.33
N ASN A 86 -5.15 12.76 2.23
CA ASN A 86 -5.26 14.22 2.24
C ASN A 86 -6.10 14.78 1.08
N GLY A 87 -6.88 13.92 0.42
CA GLY A 87 -7.74 14.34 -0.67
C GLY A 87 -8.83 15.30 -0.22
N GLN A 88 -9.23 16.20 -1.10
CA GLN A 88 -10.24 17.21 -0.83
C GLN A 88 -11.34 17.17 -1.89
N CYS A 89 -12.57 17.35 -1.45
CA CYS A 89 -13.72 17.48 -2.30
C CYS A 89 -13.86 18.94 -2.76
N LEU A 90 -13.38 19.25 -3.98
CA LEU A 90 -13.36 20.61 -4.53
C LEU A 90 -14.58 20.94 -5.41
N THR A 91 -15.33 19.93 -5.84
CA THR A 91 -16.49 20.09 -6.73
C THR A 91 -17.81 19.97 -5.97
N LYS A 92 -18.81 20.76 -6.35
CA LYS A 92 -20.14 20.66 -5.72
C LYS A 92 -20.77 19.30 -6.04
N GLY A 93 -20.99 18.48 -5.01
CA GLY A 93 -21.59 17.15 -5.14
C GLY A 93 -20.59 15.99 -5.25
N CYS A 94 -19.28 16.20 -5.02
CA CYS A 94 -18.40 15.05 -4.78
C CYS A 94 -18.70 14.38 -3.44
N ASP A 95 -18.44 13.08 -3.39
CA ASP A 95 -18.46 12.31 -2.16
C ASP A 95 -17.19 12.63 -1.37
N GLU A 96 -17.33 13.37 -0.26
CA GLU A 96 -16.23 13.77 0.60
C GLU A 96 -15.41 12.58 1.10
N LEU A 97 -16.08 11.46 1.40
CA LEU A 97 -15.42 10.28 1.94
C LEU A 97 -14.55 9.61 0.89
N ASN A 98 -15.07 9.44 -0.34
CA ASN A 98 -14.29 8.89 -1.44
C ASN A 98 -13.18 9.84 -1.89
N ALA A 99 -13.46 11.14 -1.94
CA ALA A 99 -12.49 12.17 -2.31
C ALA A 99 -11.32 12.22 -1.32
N ALA A 100 -11.56 12.02 -0.02
CA ALA A 100 -10.53 12.03 1.01
C ALA A 100 -9.40 11.01 0.75
N TYR A 101 -9.71 9.85 0.18
CA TYR A 101 -8.74 8.79 -0.15
C TYR A 101 -8.22 8.83 -1.60
N SER A 102 -8.41 9.95 -2.31
CA SER A 102 -7.89 10.12 -3.68
C SER A 102 -6.41 10.46 -3.71
N THR A 103 -5.90 11.17 -2.71
CA THR A 103 -4.48 11.52 -2.55
C THR A 103 -4.00 11.22 -1.14
N PHE A 104 -2.69 11.05 -1.00
CA PHE A 104 -2.04 10.66 0.25
C PHE A 104 -0.85 11.56 0.54
N TYR A 105 -0.58 11.79 1.83
CA TYR A 105 0.65 12.43 2.26
C TYR A 105 1.86 11.56 1.93
N THR A 106 2.94 12.21 1.53
CA THR A 106 4.26 11.64 1.24
C THR A 106 5.23 11.93 2.38
N GLU A 107 6.42 11.32 2.35
CA GLU A 107 7.46 11.56 3.37
C GLU A 107 7.82 13.05 3.51
N ALA A 108 7.75 13.82 2.42
CA ALA A 108 8.04 15.26 2.42
C ALA A 108 6.95 16.11 3.10
N ASP A 109 5.74 15.56 3.29
CA ASP A 109 4.62 16.28 3.89
C ASP A 109 4.59 16.16 5.42
N TYR A 110 5.44 15.32 6.02
CA TYR A 110 5.54 15.17 7.47
C TYR A 110 6.46 16.23 8.09
N PRO A 111 6.12 16.78 9.26
CA PRO A 111 4.94 16.46 10.10
C PRO A 111 3.63 17.01 9.52
N VAL A 112 2.58 16.17 9.53
CA VAL A 112 1.23 16.59 9.09
C VAL A 112 0.57 17.41 10.19
N THR A 113 0.01 18.57 9.87
CA THR A 113 -0.63 19.45 10.87
C THR A 113 -2.16 19.30 10.83
N LYS A 114 -2.79 19.11 12.00
CA LYS A 114 -4.25 18.96 12.16
C LYS A 114 -4.73 19.72 13.40
N ALA A 115 -5.86 20.42 13.29
CA ALA A 115 -6.52 21.01 14.45
C ALA A 115 -7.26 19.93 15.26
N LEU A 116 -7.57 20.23 16.52
CA LEU A 116 -8.40 19.33 17.33
C LEU A 116 -9.74 19.08 16.64
N ARG A 117 -10.18 17.82 16.68
CA ARG A 117 -11.39 17.30 16.01
C ARG A 117 -11.34 17.26 14.48
N ASP A 118 -10.27 17.69 13.84
CA ASP A 118 -10.13 17.48 12.40
C ASP A 118 -10.11 15.98 12.08
N PRO A 119 -10.77 15.54 11.01
CA PRO A 119 -10.73 14.14 10.60
C PRO A 119 -9.34 13.78 10.09
N ILE A 120 -8.87 12.61 10.53
CA ILE A 120 -7.67 11.95 10.04
C ILE A 120 -8.14 10.70 9.29
N PHE A 121 -7.88 10.69 7.99
CA PHE A 121 -8.23 9.60 7.09
C PHE A 121 -7.05 8.64 7.00
N VAL A 122 -7.23 7.41 7.47
CA VAL A 122 -6.16 6.41 7.53
C VAL A 122 -6.46 5.28 6.56
N GLU A 123 -5.46 4.91 5.76
CA GLU A 123 -5.50 3.72 4.92
C GLU A 123 -4.37 2.77 5.30
N VAL A 124 -4.74 1.50 5.48
CA VAL A 124 -3.80 0.39 5.67
C VAL A 124 -3.96 -0.55 4.49
N ARG A 125 -2.86 -0.92 3.83
CA ARG A 125 -2.91 -1.75 2.63
C ARG A 125 -1.81 -2.80 2.60
N LEU A 126 -2.13 -3.96 2.06
CA LEU A 126 -1.16 -5.00 1.73
C LEU A 126 -0.37 -4.60 0.48
N ILE A 127 0.96 -4.74 0.52
CA ILE A 127 1.84 -4.48 -0.63
C ILE A 127 2.42 -5.80 -1.14
N GLU A 128 2.77 -5.86 -2.42
CA GLU A 128 3.49 -6.98 -3.05
C GLU A 128 2.73 -8.31 -2.98
N LYS A 129 1.40 -8.23 -2.94
CA LYS A 129 0.49 -9.38 -3.00
C LYS A 129 -0.59 -9.12 -4.03
N THR A 130 -0.93 -10.17 -4.77
CA THR A 130 -1.92 -10.15 -5.86
C THR A 130 -2.94 -11.28 -5.74
N ASP A 131 -2.92 -12.02 -4.62
CA ASP A 131 -3.88 -13.10 -4.38
C ASP A 131 -5.22 -12.51 -3.91
N PRO A 132 -6.30 -12.64 -4.69
CA PRO A 132 -7.60 -12.05 -4.35
C PRO A 132 -8.27 -12.72 -3.15
N ASN A 133 -7.84 -13.92 -2.74
CA ASN A 133 -8.40 -14.63 -1.58
C ASN A 133 -7.85 -14.10 -0.25
N LEU A 134 -6.80 -13.28 -0.28
CA LEU A 134 -6.27 -12.65 0.92
C LEU A 134 -7.15 -11.46 1.31
N VAL A 135 -7.49 -11.41 2.60
CA VAL A 135 -8.23 -10.29 3.21
C VAL A 135 -7.36 -9.69 4.30
N LEU A 136 -7.04 -8.41 4.20
CA LEU A 136 -6.35 -7.67 5.25
C LEU A 136 -7.31 -7.45 6.42
N THR A 137 -6.89 -7.80 7.63
CA THR A 137 -7.64 -7.56 8.87
C THR A 137 -6.86 -6.64 9.80
N LEU A 138 -7.54 -5.66 10.39
CA LEU A 138 -6.98 -4.82 11.45
C LEU A 138 -7.32 -5.44 12.80
N GLY A 139 -6.33 -5.59 13.68
CA GLY A 139 -6.54 -6.02 15.05
C GLY A 139 -6.75 -4.81 15.95
N HIS A 140 -5.69 -4.41 16.61
CA HIS A 140 -5.62 -3.21 17.45
C HIS A 140 -4.99 -2.06 16.67
N CYS A 141 -5.62 -0.89 16.65
CA CYS A 141 -5.04 0.37 16.18
C CYS A 141 -5.10 1.41 17.29
N TRP A 142 -3.99 2.08 17.54
CA TRP A 142 -3.83 3.00 18.67
C TRP A 142 -2.88 4.14 18.32
N THR A 143 -2.80 5.13 19.19
CA THR A 143 -1.82 6.20 19.07
C THR A 143 -0.87 6.27 20.24
N THR A 144 0.29 6.87 20.01
CA THR A 144 1.26 7.22 21.05
C THR A 144 1.85 8.62 20.80
N THR A 145 2.68 9.10 21.72
CA THR A 145 3.40 10.39 21.58
C THR A 145 4.82 10.25 21.04
N THR A 146 5.24 9.04 20.64
CA THR A 146 6.58 8.77 20.10
C THR A 146 6.51 7.77 18.94
N PRO A 147 7.55 7.62 18.11
CA PRO A 147 7.56 6.59 17.07
C PRO A 147 7.47 5.16 17.62
N ASN A 148 7.75 4.94 18.91
CA ASN A 148 7.71 3.61 19.50
C ASN A 148 6.26 3.17 19.81
N PRO A 149 5.75 2.12 19.16
CA PRO A 149 4.38 1.64 19.35
C PRO A 149 4.07 1.17 20.78
N HIS A 150 5.09 0.85 21.57
CA HIS A 150 4.93 0.41 22.96
C HIS A 150 5.10 1.53 23.99
N SER A 151 5.34 2.77 23.54
CA SER A 151 5.45 3.92 24.45
C SER A 151 4.11 4.29 25.06
N LEU A 152 4.14 5.01 26.19
CA LEU A 152 2.97 5.60 26.83
C LEU A 152 3.06 7.14 26.72
N PRO A 153 1.91 7.85 26.76
CA PRO A 153 0.54 7.34 26.84
C PRO A 153 0.05 6.70 25.53
N GLN A 154 -1.01 5.89 25.63
CA GLN A 154 -1.69 5.24 24.50
C GLN A 154 -3.16 5.62 24.46
N TRP A 155 -3.73 5.70 23.26
CA TRP A 155 -5.16 5.86 23.04
C TRP A 155 -5.65 4.93 21.94
N ASP A 156 -6.68 4.14 22.26
CA ASP A 156 -7.21 3.14 21.34
C ASP A 156 -8.17 3.76 20.33
N ILE A 157 -7.96 3.45 19.05
CA ILE A 157 -8.85 3.83 17.94
C ILE A 157 -9.73 2.64 17.55
N LEU A 158 -9.09 1.48 17.28
CA LEU A 158 -9.76 0.24 16.92
C LEU A 158 -9.31 -0.90 17.83
N ILE A 159 -10.24 -1.73 18.29
CA ILE A 159 -9.98 -2.98 19.03
C ILE A 159 -10.66 -4.11 18.27
N ASP A 160 -9.91 -5.16 17.94
CA ASP A 160 -10.34 -6.30 17.11
C ASP A 160 -11.05 -5.87 15.81
N GLY A 161 -10.51 -4.82 15.17
CA GLY A 161 -11.04 -4.25 13.94
C GLY A 161 -12.29 -3.40 14.12
N CYS A 162 -12.77 -3.18 15.35
CA CYS A 162 -13.96 -2.39 15.66
C CYS A 162 -13.63 -1.04 16.32
N PRO A 163 -14.39 0.04 16.04
CA PRO A 163 -14.21 1.33 16.70
C PRO A 163 -14.28 1.25 18.22
N TYR A 164 -13.36 1.95 18.89
CA TYR A 164 -13.29 1.98 20.34
C TYR A 164 -14.52 2.68 20.95
N ARG A 165 -15.21 2.00 21.89
CA ARG A 165 -16.51 2.47 22.40
C ARG A 165 -16.41 3.75 23.21
N ASP A 166 -15.33 3.89 23.98
CA ASP A 166 -15.15 5.01 24.90
C ASP A 166 -14.65 6.27 24.18
N ASP A 167 -14.27 6.15 22.90
CA ASP A 167 -13.99 7.27 21.99
C ASP A 167 -15.27 7.99 21.50
N ARG A 168 -16.45 7.65 22.05
CA ARG A 168 -17.74 8.32 21.80
C ARG A 168 -18.09 8.50 20.31
N TYR A 169 -17.85 7.47 19.49
CA TYR A 169 -18.11 7.46 18.05
C TYR A 169 -17.29 8.49 17.25
N LEU A 170 -16.13 8.91 17.76
CA LEU A 170 -15.19 9.76 17.01
C LEU A 170 -14.34 8.97 16.02
N SER A 171 -14.35 7.64 16.10
CA SER A 171 -13.76 6.71 15.15
C SER A 171 -14.82 5.91 14.38
N SER A 172 -14.56 5.66 13.09
CA SER A 172 -15.45 4.91 12.21
C SER A 172 -14.70 4.14 11.13
N LEU A 173 -15.24 2.99 10.73
CA LEU A 173 -14.73 2.20 9.61
C LEU A 173 -15.28 2.76 8.29
N VAL A 174 -14.46 2.72 7.25
CA VAL A 174 -14.84 3.10 5.89
C VAL A 174 -14.85 1.84 5.02
N SER A 175 -16.01 1.52 4.45
CA SER A 175 -16.16 0.36 3.60
C SER A 175 -15.33 0.50 2.32
N VAL A 176 -14.56 -0.54 2.00
CA VAL A 176 -13.75 -0.62 0.77
C VAL A 176 -14.32 -1.75 -0.08
N GLY A 177 -15.16 -1.38 -1.04
CA GLY A 177 -15.84 -2.31 -1.93
C GLY A 177 -15.32 -2.27 -3.37
N PRO A 178 -15.95 -3.01 -4.29
CA PRO A 178 -15.63 -3.00 -5.72
C PRO A 178 -15.74 -1.62 -6.37
N SER A 179 -16.57 -0.73 -5.83
CA SER A 179 -16.74 0.66 -6.29
C SER A 179 -15.56 1.57 -5.95
N SER A 180 -14.57 1.10 -5.18
CA SER A 180 -13.38 1.89 -4.80
C SER A 180 -12.38 2.13 -5.95
N GLY A 181 -12.51 1.41 -7.06
CA GLY A 181 -11.57 1.46 -8.18
C GLY A 181 -10.21 0.77 -7.91
N LEU A 182 -10.06 0.11 -6.75
CA LEU A 182 -8.89 -0.68 -6.41
C LEU A 182 -8.95 -2.06 -7.07
N ALA A 183 -7.82 -2.56 -7.56
CA ALA A 183 -7.72 -3.90 -8.14
C ALA A 183 -8.02 -5.01 -7.12
N PHE A 184 -7.60 -4.81 -5.85
CA PHE A 184 -7.82 -5.75 -4.76
C PHE A 184 -8.42 -5.02 -3.54
N PRO A 185 -9.74 -4.79 -3.49
CA PRO A 185 -10.38 -4.09 -2.36
C PRO A 185 -10.17 -4.79 -1.00
N SER A 186 -10.10 -6.13 -1.00
CA SER A 186 -9.85 -6.96 0.20
C SER A 186 -8.46 -6.72 0.82
N HIS A 187 -7.51 -6.16 0.07
CA HIS A 187 -6.17 -5.86 0.54
C HIS A 187 -6.08 -4.52 1.27
N THR A 188 -7.17 -3.77 1.34
CA THR A 188 -7.18 -2.39 1.84
C THR A 188 -8.24 -2.23 2.93
N ARG A 189 -7.86 -1.56 4.01
CA ARG A 189 -8.75 -1.14 5.08
C ARG A 189 -8.62 0.36 5.30
N ARG A 190 -9.76 1.02 5.49
CA ARG A 190 -9.85 2.46 5.70
C ARG A 190 -10.65 2.74 6.97
N PHE A 191 -10.20 3.71 7.75
CA PHE A 191 -10.92 4.18 8.92
C PHE A 191 -10.60 5.66 9.16
N ILE A 192 -11.47 6.29 9.93
CA ILE A 192 -11.35 7.70 10.29
C ILE A 192 -11.36 7.78 11.79
N PHE A 193 -10.54 8.68 12.34
CA PHE A 193 -10.70 9.16 13.70
C PHE A 193 -10.50 10.67 13.74
N LYS A 194 -10.99 11.33 14.79
CA LYS A 194 -10.82 12.78 14.95
C LYS A 194 -9.57 13.08 15.77
N MET A 195 -8.80 14.07 15.35
CA MET A 195 -7.58 14.49 16.03
C MET A 195 -7.85 14.92 17.48
N PHE A 196 -6.91 14.59 18.37
CA PHE A 196 -6.93 14.91 19.80
C PHE A 196 -5.52 15.23 20.29
N ALA A 197 -5.39 15.61 21.55
CA ALA A 197 -4.11 15.80 22.23
C ALA A 197 -4.08 15.00 23.53
N PHE A 198 -2.92 14.42 23.84
CA PHE A 198 -2.69 13.81 25.14
C PHE A 198 -2.47 14.91 26.19
N VAL A 199 -3.12 14.77 27.34
CA VAL A 199 -3.00 15.70 28.47
C VAL A 199 -2.44 14.98 29.68
N ASP A 200 -1.72 15.72 30.53
CA ASP A 200 -1.25 15.22 31.80
C ASP A 200 -2.44 15.06 32.75
N SER A 201 -2.49 13.94 33.49
CA SER A 201 -3.60 13.65 34.39
C SER A 201 -3.69 14.58 35.61
N THR A 202 -2.60 15.28 35.94
CA THR A 202 -2.50 16.15 37.11
C THR A 202 -2.57 17.64 36.77
N SER A 203 -1.81 18.09 35.76
CA SER A 203 -1.82 19.50 35.35
C SER A 203 -2.91 19.82 34.32
N PHE A 204 -3.48 18.81 33.65
CA PHE A 204 -4.37 18.95 32.49
C PHE A 204 -3.76 19.74 31.32
N GLU A 205 -2.44 19.95 31.32
CA GLU A 205 -1.71 20.56 30.21
C GLU A 205 -1.41 19.52 29.14
N THR A 206 -1.22 19.97 27.91
CA THR A 206 -0.88 19.11 26.77
C THR A 206 0.51 18.51 26.95
N LEU A 207 0.62 17.17 26.95
CA LEU A 207 1.89 16.47 27.14
C LEU A 207 2.83 16.69 25.96
N LYS A 208 2.31 16.47 24.76
CA LYS A 208 2.98 16.72 23.48
C LYS A 208 1.94 17.03 22.42
N GLU A 209 2.31 17.92 21.51
CA GLU A 209 1.49 18.29 20.36
C GLU A 209 1.65 17.30 19.19
N GLN A 210 2.25 16.12 19.39
CA GLN A 210 2.50 15.17 18.31
C GLN A 210 1.90 13.80 18.61
N VAL A 211 1.30 13.20 17.59
CA VAL A 211 0.66 11.88 17.66
C VAL A 211 1.22 10.98 16.56
N TYR A 212 1.52 9.74 16.93
CA TYR A 212 1.87 8.65 16.01
C TYR A 212 0.74 7.64 16.00
N ILE A 213 0.38 7.11 14.85
CA ILE A 213 -0.66 6.10 14.70
C ILE A 213 -0.01 4.75 14.42
N HIS A 214 -0.47 3.71 15.11
CA HIS A 214 0.00 2.34 14.98
C HIS A 214 -1.18 1.42 14.72
N CYS A 215 -0.98 0.39 13.90
CA CYS A 215 -1.96 -0.67 13.71
C CYS A 215 -1.28 -2.02 13.67
N SER A 216 -1.84 -2.97 14.41
CA SER A 216 -1.55 -4.39 14.26
C SER A 216 -2.44 -4.99 13.17
N THR A 217 -1.83 -5.77 12.28
CA THR A 217 -2.44 -6.25 11.06
C THR A 217 -2.20 -7.74 10.89
N ALA A 218 -3.17 -8.43 10.30
CA ALA A 218 -3.08 -9.84 9.96
C ALA A 218 -3.77 -10.06 8.60
N VAL A 219 -3.61 -11.26 8.04
CA VAL A 219 -4.27 -11.65 6.81
C VAL A 219 -5.13 -12.88 7.08
N CYS A 220 -6.37 -12.82 6.61
CA CYS A 220 -7.35 -13.88 6.72
C CYS A 220 -7.71 -14.38 5.32
N THR A 221 -7.90 -15.69 5.18
CA THR A 221 -8.48 -16.31 4.00
C THR A 221 -9.92 -16.73 4.32
N PRO A 222 -10.92 -16.20 3.61
CA PRO A 222 -12.31 -16.52 3.89
C PRO A 222 -12.57 -18.00 3.59
N ALA A 223 -13.24 -18.68 4.52
CA ALA A 223 -13.62 -20.08 4.39
C ALA A 223 -15.06 -20.26 4.87
N ASN A 224 -15.69 -21.39 4.54
CA ASN A 224 -17.06 -21.68 4.98
C ASN A 224 -17.13 -21.63 6.52
N GLY A 225 -17.94 -20.72 7.07
CA GLY A 225 -18.08 -20.51 8.51
C GLY A 225 -17.05 -19.54 9.13
N HIS A 226 -16.03 -19.13 8.40
CA HIS A 226 -14.99 -18.19 8.86
C HIS A 226 -15.06 -16.87 8.09
N SER A 227 -15.62 -15.85 8.74
CA SER A 227 -15.69 -14.48 8.20
C SER A 227 -14.44 -13.70 8.58
N CYS A 228 -13.79 -13.09 7.59
CA CYS A 228 -12.67 -12.15 7.80
C CYS A 228 -13.15 -10.74 8.17
N GLU A 229 -14.46 -10.46 8.07
CA GLU A 229 -15.02 -9.16 8.45
C GLU A 229 -15.27 -9.11 9.97
N PRO A 230 -14.88 -8.02 10.65
CA PRO A 230 -15.04 -7.87 12.09
C PRO A 230 -16.52 -7.78 12.48
N SER A 231 -16.90 -8.44 13.57
CA SER A 231 -18.27 -8.42 14.08
C SER A 231 -18.44 -7.37 15.17
N CYS A 232 -18.75 -6.14 14.77
CA CYS A 232 -18.90 -5.04 15.71
C CYS A 232 -20.32 -4.95 16.30
N PHE A 233 -20.40 -4.76 17.62
CA PHE A 233 -21.63 -4.36 18.34
C PHE A 233 -22.85 -5.31 18.29
N ARG A 234 -22.65 -6.64 18.14
CA ARG A 234 -23.75 -7.61 18.29
C ARG A 234 -24.31 -7.59 19.73
N LYS A 235 -25.64 -7.50 19.87
CA LYS A 235 -26.33 -7.75 21.15
C LYS A 235 -26.28 -9.25 21.46
N ARG A 236 -25.43 -9.61 22.43
CA ARG A 236 -25.29 -10.90 23.13
C ARG A 236 -26.29 -12.01 22.70
N ARG A 237 -25.80 -12.88 21.83
CA ARG A 237 -25.91 -14.34 21.92
C ARG A 237 -24.99 -14.89 20.85
N ASP A 238 -23.73 -15.15 21.19
CA ASP A 238 -22.88 -16.07 20.45
C ASP A 238 -21.89 -16.65 21.47
N VAL A 239 -21.81 -17.97 21.44
CA VAL A 239 -20.85 -18.81 22.17
C VAL A 239 -19.45 -18.39 21.72
N GLU A 240 -18.48 -18.31 22.64
CA GLU A 240 -17.07 -18.15 22.28
C GLU A 240 -16.72 -19.22 21.24
N ASP A 241 -16.37 -18.79 20.03
CA ASP A 241 -15.86 -19.69 19.01
C ASP A 241 -14.53 -20.28 19.54
N PRO A 242 -14.44 -21.60 19.77
CA PRO A 242 -13.25 -22.22 20.34
C PRO A 242 -12.01 -22.12 19.44
N TYR A 243 -12.13 -21.59 18.22
CA TYR A 243 -11.03 -21.48 17.25
C TYR A 243 -10.15 -20.23 17.38
N GLN A 244 -10.37 -19.34 18.35
CA GLN A 244 -9.46 -18.20 18.61
C GLN A 244 -8.14 -18.56 19.32
N THR A 245 -7.64 -19.81 19.22
CA THR A 245 -6.43 -20.25 19.93
C THR A 245 -5.18 -20.41 19.08
N LYS A 246 -5.06 -19.67 17.98
CA LYS A 246 -3.75 -19.31 17.40
C LYS A 246 -3.78 -17.84 17.03
N ALA A 247 -3.07 -17.02 17.80
CA ALA A 247 -2.85 -15.64 17.41
C ALA A 247 -2.05 -15.67 16.11
N ASP A 248 -2.71 -15.39 14.99
CA ASP A 248 -2.03 -15.21 13.72
C ASP A 248 -0.91 -14.19 13.89
N PRO A 249 0.25 -14.38 13.24
CA PRO A 249 1.37 -13.47 13.39
C PRO A 249 0.94 -12.06 12.96
N LYS A 250 0.83 -11.15 13.93
CA LYS A 250 0.43 -9.76 13.72
C LYS A 250 1.64 -8.91 13.34
N VAL A 251 1.53 -8.15 12.26
CA VAL A 251 2.52 -7.14 11.85
C VAL A 251 2.06 -5.77 12.32
N VAL A 252 2.92 -5.04 13.03
CA VAL A 252 2.64 -3.67 13.47
C VAL A 252 3.24 -2.68 12.48
N VAL A 253 2.41 -1.80 11.96
CA VAL A 253 2.78 -0.69 11.06
C VAL A 253 2.47 0.63 11.73
N SER A 254 3.25 1.67 11.41
CA SER A 254 3.18 2.96 12.08
C SER A 254 3.29 4.11 11.08
N VAL A 255 2.62 5.22 11.36
CA VAL A 255 2.77 6.48 10.62
C VAL A 255 2.73 7.68 11.56
N GLY A 256 3.36 8.77 11.15
CA GLY A 256 3.42 10.03 11.88
C GLY A 256 4.75 10.72 11.63
N PRO A 257 5.03 11.83 12.31
CA PRO A 257 4.17 12.49 13.31
C PRO A 257 3.01 13.31 12.71
N VAL A 258 1.88 13.36 13.43
CA VAL A 258 0.80 14.34 13.21
C VAL A 258 0.84 15.38 14.32
N ASN A 259 1.10 16.63 13.96
CA ASN A 259 1.13 17.77 14.88
C ASN A 259 -0.28 18.33 15.10
N MET A 260 -0.62 18.56 16.37
CA MET A 260 -1.80 19.29 16.80
C MET A 260 -1.50 20.80 16.77
N VAL A 261 -2.39 21.58 16.18
CA VAL A 261 -2.37 23.05 16.29
C VAL A 261 -3.59 23.50 17.08
N SER A 262 -3.37 24.31 18.11
CA SER A 262 -4.44 25.02 18.81
C SER A 262 -4.98 26.13 17.88
N GLN A 263 -6.28 26.11 17.61
CA GLN A 263 -6.98 27.25 17.03
C GLN A 263 -7.20 28.34 18.07
#